data_AF-A0A7X7KC70-F1
#
_entry.id   AF-A0A7X7KC70-F1
#
_cell.length_a   1.000
_cell.length_b   1.000
_cell.length_c   1.000
_cell.angle_alpha   90.00
_cell.angle_beta   90.00
_cell.angle_gamma   90.00
#
_symmetry.space_group_name_H-M   'P 1'
#
loop_
_entity.id
_entity.type
_entity.pdbx_description
1 polymer ?
#
loop_
_entity_poly.entity_id
_entity_poly.type
_entity_poly.pdbx_seq_one_letter_code
_entity_poly.pdbx_strand_id
1 'polypeptide(L)'
;MLSDTHPDAERVQNALLQQASPEERLAITLSLTDTVINLSRQTLDDDYPDLSQEDRNLKWIELHYGRELSSRVRNHQRDKR
;
A
#
# COMPACT_ATOMS: atom_id res chain seq x y z
N MET A 1 -9.64 -8.18 -21.42
CA MET A 1 -9.01 -8.21 -20.10
C MET A 1 -10.06 -8.78 -19.15
N LEU A 2 -9.80 -9.91 -18.47
CA LEU A 2 -10.72 -10.38 -17.45
C LEU A 2 -10.58 -9.45 -16.25
N SER A 3 -11.66 -8.74 -15.93
CA SER A 3 -11.78 -7.95 -14.71
C SER A 3 -12.42 -8.83 -13.65
N ASP A 4 -11.85 -8.88 -12.45
CA ASP A 4 -12.47 -9.55 -11.29
C ASP A 4 -13.70 -8.78 -10.78
N THR A 5 -13.98 -7.60 -11.36
CA THR A 5 -15.17 -6.79 -11.09
C THR A 5 -16.20 -6.99 -12.19
N HIS A 6 -17.40 -7.44 -11.81
CA HIS A 6 -18.53 -7.54 -12.74
C HIS A 6 -18.91 -6.13 -13.27
N PRO A 7 -19.24 -5.97 -14.57
CA PRO A 7 -19.52 -4.66 -15.16
C PRO A 7 -20.61 -3.85 -14.45
N ASP A 8 -21.66 -4.51 -13.96
CA ASP A 8 -22.71 -3.83 -13.18
C ASP A 8 -22.22 -3.28 -11.84
N ALA A 9 -21.30 -4.01 -11.18
CA ALA A 9 -20.70 -3.55 -9.94
C ALA A 9 -19.79 -2.34 -10.18
N GLU A 10 -18.98 -2.38 -11.24
CA GLU A 10 -18.15 -1.25 -11.67
C GLU A 10 -19.02 -0.01 -11.96
N ARG A 11 -20.11 -0.17 -12.72
CA ARG A 11 -21.05 0.92 -13.03
C ARG A 11 -21.64 1.54 -11.76
N VAL A 12 -22.05 0.73 -10.80
CA VAL A 12 -22.62 1.21 -9.53
C VAL A 12 -21.57 1.92 -8.68
N GLN A 13 -20.36 1.35 -8.54
CA GLN A 13 -19.28 1.98 -7.80
C GLN A 13 -18.91 3.36 -8.38
N ASN A 14 -18.82 3.47 -9.70
CA ASN A 14 -18.56 4.75 -10.36
C ASN A 14 -19.67 5.78 -10.12
N ALA A 15 -20.93 5.37 -10.15
CA ALA A 15 -22.05 6.27 -9.85
C ALA A 15 -22.02 6.77 -8.39
N LEU A 16 -21.70 5.88 -7.44
CA LEU A 16 -21.55 6.25 -6.03
C LEU A 16 -20.39 7.23 -5.82
N LEU A 17 -19.24 6.98 -6.45
CA LEU A 17 -18.07 7.87 -6.37
C LEU A 17 -18.33 9.25 -6.99
N GLN A 18 -19.14 9.33 -8.05
CA GLN A 18 -19.53 10.59 -8.68
C GLN A 18 -20.47 11.43 -7.81
N GLN A 19 -21.28 10.78 -6.98
CA GLN A 19 -22.24 11.44 -6.08
C GLN A 19 -21.63 11.80 -4.72
N ALA A 20 -20.51 11.17 -4.36
CA ALA A 20 -19.84 11.38 -3.08
C ALA A 20 -19.27 12.81 -2.94
N SER A 21 -19.44 13.38 -1.75
CA SER A 21 -18.83 14.66 -1.37
C SER A 21 -17.29 14.56 -1.36
N PRO A 22 -16.56 15.70 -1.38
CA PRO A 22 -15.11 15.68 -1.22
C PRO A 22 -14.64 14.94 0.05
N GLU A 23 -15.34 15.09 1.16
CA GLU A 23 -15.03 14.44 2.44
C GLU A 23 -15.25 12.91 2.36
N GLU A 24 -16.35 12.47 1.75
CA GLU A 24 -16.63 11.05 1.54
C GLU A 24 -15.59 10.41 0.61
N ARG A 25 -15.21 11.10 -0.47
CA ARG A 25 -14.17 10.63 -1.39
C ARG A 25 -12.81 10.52 -0.71
N LEU A 26 -12.48 11.47 0.17
CA LEU A 26 -11.26 11.39 0.97
C LEU A 26 -11.30 10.19 1.91
N ALA A 27 -12.40 9.97 2.63
CA ALA A 27 -12.56 8.84 3.54
C ALA A 27 -12.41 7.49 2.81
N ILE A 28 -13.04 7.34 1.64
CA ILE A 28 -12.89 6.16 0.78
C ILE A 28 -11.42 5.99 0.37
N THR A 29 -10.77 7.05 -0.09
CA THR A 29 -9.37 7.00 -0.54
C THR A 29 -8.43 6.58 0.58
N LEU A 30 -8.61 7.12 1.79
CA LEU A 30 -7.82 6.73 2.96
C LEU A 30 -8.04 5.26 3.31
N SER A 31 -9.29 4.80 3.37
CA SER A 31 -9.61 3.39 3.65
C SER A 31 -8.99 2.43 2.63
N LEU A 32 -9.03 2.79 1.33
CA LEU A 32 -8.41 1.98 0.28
C LEU A 32 -6.88 2.00 0.38
N THR A 33 -6.29 3.15 0.70
CA THR A 33 -4.85 3.30 0.91
C THR A 33 -4.37 2.39 2.05
N ASP A 34 -5.07 2.41 3.19
CA ASP A 34 -4.75 1.55 4.33
C ASP A 34 -4.85 0.07 3.96
N THR A 35 -5.90 -0.30 3.21
CA THR A 35 -6.09 -1.69 2.75
C THR A 35 -4.93 -2.15 1.87
N VAL A 36 -4.54 -1.35 0.87
CA VAL A 36 -3.44 -1.70 -0.06
C VAL A 36 -2.11 -1.77 0.68
N ILE A 37 -1.83 -0.83 1.59
CA ILE A 37 -0.59 -0.86 2.39
C ILE A 37 -0.54 -2.13 3.25
N ASN A 38 -1.63 -2.50 3.91
CA ASN A 38 -1.67 -3.69 4.76
C ASN A 38 -1.46 -4.97 3.95
N LEU A 39 -2.16 -5.12 2.81
CA LEU A 39 -2.00 -6.27 1.93
C LEU A 39 -0.56 -6.37 1.40
N SER A 40 0.02 -5.26 0.93
CA SER A 40 1.40 -5.26 0.42
C SER A 40 2.44 -5.61 1.48
N ARG A 41 2.19 -5.24 2.75
CA ARG A 41 3.06 -5.61 3.88
C ARG A 41 2.90 -7.08 4.25
N GLN A 42 1.67 -7.58 4.28
CA GLN A 42 1.41 -8.99 4.56
C GLN A 42 2.09 -9.90 3.54
N THR A 43 2.05 -9.57 2.25
CA THR A 43 2.80 -10.32 1.23
C THR A 43 4.29 -10.40 1.53
N LEU A 44 4.90 -9.34 2.07
CA LEU A 44 6.31 -9.39 2.47
C LEU A 44 6.56 -10.22 3.71
N ASP A 45 5.61 -10.26 4.65
CA ASP A 45 5.69 -11.14 5.82
C ASP A 45 5.64 -12.61 5.37
N ASP A 46 4.77 -12.93 4.39
CA ASP A 46 4.60 -14.27 3.84
C ASP A 46 5.79 -14.71 2.96
N ASP A 47 6.29 -13.82 2.08
CA ASP A 47 7.38 -14.11 1.14
C ASP A 47 8.77 -14.13 1.81
N TYR A 48 8.92 -13.41 2.92
CA TYR A 48 10.20 -13.25 3.63
C TYR A 48 10.07 -13.50 5.14
N PRO A 49 9.67 -14.72 5.55
CA PRO A 49 9.44 -15.03 6.97
C PRO A 49 10.73 -14.92 7.81
N ASP A 50 11.89 -15.18 7.20
CA ASP A 50 13.20 -15.16 7.87
C ASP A 50 13.78 -13.75 8.07
N LEU A 51 13.23 -12.73 7.40
CA LEU A 51 13.70 -11.36 7.56
C LEU A 51 13.20 -10.78 8.89
N SER A 52 14.02 -9.92 9.50
CA SER A 52 13.58 -9.09 10.60
C SER A 52 12.49 -8.12 10.13
N GLN A 53 11.64 -7.64 11.05
CA GLN A 53 10.62 -6.65 10.71
C GLN A 53 11.24 -5.36 10.14
N GLU A 54 12.43 -5.00 10.61
CA GLU A 54 13.20 -3.85 10.12
C GLU A 54 13.63 -4.06 8.66
N ASP A 55 14.16 -5.24 8.32
CA ASP A 55 14.57 -5.55 6.95
C ASP A 55 13.37 -5.69 6.00
N ARG A 56 12.23 -6.23 6.46
CA ARG A 56 10.98 -6.23 5.67
C ARG A 56 10.48 -4.82 5.41
N ASN A 57 10.55 -3.92 6.39
CA ASN A 57 10.21 -2.51 6.19
C ASN A 57 11.11 -1.82 5.16
N LEU A 58 12.43 -2.08 5.21
CA LEU A 58 13.38 -1.54 4.23
C LEU A 58 13.16 -2.12 2.83
N LYS A 59 12.77 -3.41 2.73
CA LYS A 59 12.36 -4.05 1.48
C LYS A 59 11.10 -3.40 0.91
N TRP A 60 10.09 -3.14 1.75
CA TRP A 60 8.87 -2.44 1.36
C TRP A 60 9.18 -1.04 0.80
N ILE A 61 10.07 -0.30 1.46
CA ILE A 61 10.53 1.02 0.99
C ILE A 61 11.26 0.90 -0.36
N GLU A 62 12.14 -0.11 -0.53
CA GLU A 62 12.85 -0.33 -1.80
C GLU A 62 11.87 -0.62 -2.94
N LEU A 63 10.84 -1.41 -2.70
CA LEU A 63 9.83 -1.77 -3.71
C LEU A 63 8.99 -0.58 -4.16
N HIS A 64 8.63 0.34 -3.26
CA HIS A 64 7.69 1.42 -3.56
C HIS A 64 8.38 2.75 -3.90
N TYR A 65 9.57 2.99 -3.34
CA TYR A 65 10.27 4.27 -3.46
C TYR A 65 11.71 4.12 -3.98
N GLY A 66 12.15 2.90 -4.25
CA GLY A 66 13.45 2.60 -4.82
C GLY A 66 14.56 2.40 -3.78
N ARG A 67 15.65 1.79 -4.26
CA ARG A 67 16.81 1.40 -3.44
C ARG A 67 17.52 2.57 -2.79
N GLU A 68 17.56 3.73 -3.46
CA GLU A 68 18.21 4.92 -2.92
C GLU A 68 17.57 5.34 -1.58
N LEU A 69 16.24 5.47 -1.55
CA LEU A 69 15.54 5.87 -0.33
C LEU A 69 15.69 4.81 0.78
N SER A 70 15.53 3.53 0.43
CA SER A 70 15.71 2.44 1.40
C SER A 70 17.11 2.47 2.04
N SER A 71 18.15 2.72 1.24
CA SER A 71 19.53 2.81 1.73
C SER A 71 19.73 4.01 2.68
N ARG A 72 19.15 5.16 2.34
CA ARG A 72 19.19 6.36 3.19
C ARG A 72 18.47 6.14 4.52
N VAL A 73 17.30 5.47 4.50
CA VAL A 73 16.55 5.12 5.72
C VAL A 73 17.36 4.16 6.59
N ARG A 74 17.98 3.13 6.00
CA ARG A 74 18.84 2.19 6.72
C ARG A 74 20.00 2.91 7.42
N ASN A 75 20.68 3.83 6.74
CA ASN A 75 21.79 4.58 7.31
C ASN A 75 21.32 5.46 8.48
N HIS A 76 20.22 6.20 8.29
CA HIS A 76 19.63 7.04 9.34
C HIS A 76 19.20 6.25 10.59
N GLN A 77 18.70 5.03 10.42
CA GLN A 77 18.36 4.15 11.54
C GLN A 77 19.60 3.67 12.31
N ARG A 78 20.73 3.46 11.64
CA ARG A 78 22.00 3.07 12.27
C ARG A 78 22.63 4.23 13.03
N ASP A 79 22.57 5.43 12.50
CA ASP A 79 23.13 6.63 13.14
C ASP A 79 22.39 7.06 14.42
N LYS A 80 21.15 6.56 14.61
CA LYS A 80 20.32 6.83 15.79
C LYS A 80 20.45 5.78 16.92
N ARG A 81 21.20 4.70 16.71
CA ARG A 81 21.43 3.64 17.70
C ARG A 81 22.72 3.89 18.47
#